data_AF-A0A833WSJ3-F1
#
_entry.id   AF-A0A833WSJ3-F1
#
_cell.length_a   1.000
_cell.length_b   1.000
_cell.length_c   1.000
_cell.angle_alpha   90.00
_cell.angle_beta   90.00
_cell.angle_gamma   90.00
#
_symmetry.space_group_name_H-M   'P 1'
#
loop_
_entity.id
_entity.type
_entity.pdbx_description
1 polymer ?
#
loop_
_entity_poly.entity_id
_entity_poly.type
_entity_poly.pdbx_seq_one_letter_code
_entity_poly.pdbx_strand_id
1 'polypeptide(L)'
;MAESLVVSYRSRAPVGLQRRSLPQNYCHSLPLPKPLLSLTLKSPLSLKYNSVATLLHRRVISCPAPAALDSDVPHTLHEGSVKHGSSKSFEQWDSLTAKFSGAASIPFLLLQLPQIILNASNLLAGNKTALLAVPWLIMWSTFVPYIPNSIFPGAVAFVIAMVAVIMARTGKLSEKGVKFVGAISGWTATLLFMWMPVAQMWTNFLNPDNIKGLSTFSMLLAMMGNGLMIPRALFMRDFMWFLGSTWATLFYGYGNILCLYCFNAISRECFFAATTGLFLWIGMALWKDTVVYGYGSPFTSLKELVFGS
;
A
#
# COMPACT_ATOMS: atom_id res chain seq x y z
N MET A 1 50.39 8.92 29.96
CA MET A 1 51.27 7.73 29.99
C MET A 1 50.36 6.57 30.34
N ALA A 2 49.86 5.83 29.34
CA ALA A 2 50.48 4.61 28.77
C ALA A 2 50.37 3.48 29.82
N GLU A 3 49.75 2.31 29.60
CA GLU A 3 49.75 1.35 28.48
C GLU A 3 48.46 0.49 28.65
N SER A 4 47.66 0.18 27.64
CA SER A 4 47.84 -0.91 26.66
C SER A 4 48.04 -2.30 27.29
N LEU A 5 47.02 -3.17 27.18
CA LEU A 5 47.16 -4.62 27.28
C LEU A 5 46.63 -5.24 25.99
N VAL A 6 47.53 -5.42 25.03
CA VAL A 6 47.39 -6.29 23.85
C VAL A 6 48.52 -7.32 23.89
N VAL A 7 48.17 -8.59 24.06
CA VAL A 7 48.99 -9.80 23.80
C VAL A 7 47.96 -10.88 23.42
N SER A 8 47.78 -11.40 22.19
CA SER A 8 48.64 -11.99 21.14
C SER A 8 49.19 -13.40 21.46
N TYR A 9 48.63 -14.44 20.81
CA TYR A 9 49.36 -15.52 20.10
C TYR A 9 48.36 -16.47 19.36
N ARG A 10 48.37 -16.58 18.02
CA ARG A 10 49.03 -17.59 17.13
C ARG A 10 48.47 -19.02 17.35
N SER A 11 48.17 -19.90 16.39
CA SER A 11 48.57 -20.20 15.00
C SER A 11 47.56 -21.28 14.52
N ARG A 12 47.22 -21.51 13.24
CA ARG A 12 48.02 -22.31 12.30
C ARG A 12 47.22 -22.44 10.98
N ALA A 13 47.82 -22.06 9.86
CA ALA A 13 47.40 -22.48 8.52
C ALA A 13 48.28 -23.66 8.07
N PRO A 14 47.86 -24.47 7.08
CA PRO A 14 48.78 -25.26 6.28
C PRO A 14 49.15 -24.53 4.97
N VAL A 15 50.46 -24.47 4.71
CA VAL A 15 51.15 -24.01 3.49
C VAL A 15 51.43 -25.25 2.62
N GLY A 16 51.14 -25.23 1.31
CA GLY A 16 52.15 -25.14 0.24
C GLY A 16 51.91 -26.26 -0.77
N LEU A 17 51.87 -26.04 -2.10
CA LEU A 17 52.99 -25.92 -3.07
C LEU A 17 52.30 -25.95 -4.48
N GLN A 18 52.68 -25.32 -5.60
CA GLN A 18 53.88 -24.61 -6.02
C GLN A 18 53.66 -23.99 -7.43
N ARG A 19 53.85 -22.66 -7.56
CA ARG A 19 54.64 -21.90 -8.56
C ARG A 19 54.66 -22.32 -10.06
N ARG A 20 54.31 -21.38 -10.96
CA ARG A 20 55.08 -20.96 -12.18
C ARG A 20 54.41 -19.73 -12.83
N SER A 21 54.98 -18.53 -12.65
CA SER A 21 55.86 -17.79 -13.59
C SER A 21 55.13 -17.03 -14.71
N LEU A 22 55.06 -15.71 -14.56
CA LEU A 22 54.87 -14.74 -15.66
C LEU A 22 56.08 -14.78 -16.61
N PRO A 23 55.87 -14.46 -17.91
CA PRO A 23 56.47 -13.23 -18.43
C PRO A 23 55.60 -12.43 -19.42
N GLN A 24 56.06 -11.20 -19.64
CA GLN A 24 55.54 -10.10 -20.47
C GLN A 24 55.45 -10.36 -21.98
N ASN A 25 54.47 -9.67 -22.60
CA ASN A 25 54.40 -9.08 -23.94
C ASN A 25 54.54 -9.98 -25.19
N TYR A 26 53.48 -10.01 -26.02
CA TYR A 26 53.52 -9.69 -27.46
C TYR A 26 52.11 -9.31 -27.96
N CYS A 27 52.05 -8.20 -28.71
CA CYS A 27 50.88 -7.69 -29.44
C CYS A 27 50.37 -8.71 -30.48
N HIS A 28 49.03 -8.82 -30.65
CA HIS A 28 48.36 -8.96 -31.95
C HIS A 28 46.85 -8.66 -31.81
N SER A 29 46.48 -7.44 -32.21
CA SER A 29 45.36 -7.04 -33.09
C SER A 29 44.01 -7.82 -33.16
N LEU A 30 42.92 -7.02 -33.09
CA LEU A 30 41.55 -7.13 -33.68
C LEU A 30 40.38 -7.66 -32.79
N PRO A 31 39.11 -7.18 -32.99
CA PRO A 31 38.65 -5.79 -32.83
C PRO A 31 37.30 -5.64 -32.07
N LEU A 32 37.00 -4.39 -31.71
CA LEU A 32 35.74 -3.87 -31.17
C LEU A 32 34.69 -3.65 -32.29
N PRO A 33 33.41 -4.03 -32.15
CA PRO A 33 32.38 -3.60 -33.09
C PRO A 33 31.69 -2.31 -32.63
N LYS A 34 31.63 -1.33 -33.54
CA LYS A 34 30.73 -0.16 -33.49
C LYS A 34 30.03 -0.02 -34.87
N PRO A 35 28.93 0.73 -34.93
CA PRO A 35 27.77 0.45 -35.78
C PRO A 35 27.73 1.26 -37.08
N LEU A 36 27.01 0.77 -38.09
CA LEU A 36 26.45 1.45 -39.27
C LEU A 36 25.57 0.38 -39.96
N LEU A 37 24.41 0.58 -40.59
CA LEU A 37 23.84 1.71 -41.33
C LEU A 37 22.34 1.45 -41.55
N SER A 38 21.63 2.56 -41.76
CA SER A 38 20.23 2.74 -42.15
C SER A 38 19.84 2.25 -43.57
N LEU A 39 18.53 2.35 -43.85
CA LEU A 39 17.77 2.31 -45.13
C LEU A 39 16.99 0.99 -45.31
N THR A 40 15.69 0.92 -45.65
CA THR A 40 14.80 1.87 -46.32
C THR A 40 13.33 1.45 -46.11
N LEU A 41 12.45 2.45 -46.06
CA LEU A 41 10.99 2.36 -46.13
C LEU A 41 10.52 1.73 -47.47
N LYS A 42 9.68 0.69 -47.42
CA LYS A 42 8.68 0.36 -48.45
C LYS A 42 7.45 -0.27 -47.81
N SER A 43 6.30 0.39 -47.93
CA SER A 43 4.99 -0.26 -47.80
C SER A 43 4.70 -1.11 -49.04
N PRO A 44 3.84 -2.13 -48.91
CA PRO A 44 2.63 -2.07 -49.72
C PRO A 44 1.35 -2.52 -48.97
N LEU A 45 0.33 -1.66 -49.12
CA LEU A 45 -1.10 -1.94 -49.34
C LEU A 45 -1.81 -3.10 -48.62
N SER A 46 -2.74 -2.67 -47.75
CA SER A 46 -4.17 -3.03 -47.77
C SER A 46 -4.55 -4.51 -47.66
N LEU A 47 -4.73 -4.97 -46.41
CA LEU A 47 -5.67 -6.05 -46.10
C LEU A 47 -6.61 -5.56 -44.99
N LYS A 48 -7.91 -5.50 -45.33
CA LYS A 48 -9.03 -5.00 -44.53
C LYS A 48 -9.00 -5.48 -43.07
N TYR A 49 -8.71 -4.59 -42.14
CA TYR A 49 -8.95 -4.81 -40.70
C TYR A 49 -10.28 -4.16 -40.26
N ASN A 50 -11.37 -4.51 -40.95
CA ASN A 50 -12.74 -4.20 -40.53
C ASN A 50 -13.40 -5.50 -40.07
N SER A 51 -13.07 -5.98 -38.86
CA SER A 51 -13.87 -7.02 -38.17
C SER A 51 -13.63 -7.18 -36.66
N VAL A 52 -12.78 -6.37 -36.01
CA VAL A 52 -12.56 -6.51 -34.55
C VAL A 52 -13.18 -5.36 -33.73
N ALA A 53 -13.50 -4.22 -34.37
CA ALA A 53 -14.15 -3.10 -33.68
C ALA A 53 -15.67 -3.29 -33.42
N THR A 54 -16.31 -4.30 -34.04
CA THR A 54 -17.76 -4.51 -33.96
C THR A 54 -18.16 -5.60 -32.95
N LEU A 55 -17.21 -6.21 -32.24
CA LEU A 55 -17.47 -7.23 -31.21
C LEU A 55 -17.36 -6.71 -29.76
N LEU A 56 -16.88 -5.48 -29.55
CA LEU A 56 -16.82 -4.86 -28.22
C LEU A 56 -18.08 -4.06 -27.84
N HIS A 57 -19.04 -3.90 -28.76
CA HIS A 57 -20.30 -3.18 -28.47
C HIS A 57 -21.52 -4.09 -28.24
N ARG A 58 -21.38 -5.42 -28.29
CA ARG A 58 -22.52 -6.34 -28.19
C ARG A 58 -22.36 -7.43 -27.14
N ARG A 59 -22.01 -7.04 -25.91
CA ARG A 59 -22.28 -7.84 -24.69
C ARG A 59 -22.33 -6.99 -23.43
N VAL A 60 -23.10 -5.89 -23.49
CA VAL A 60 -23.78 -5.37 -22.29
C VAL A 60 -25.07 -6.17 -22.17
N ILE A 61 -24.94 -7.41 -21.69
CA ILE A 61 -26.07 -8.18 -21.19
C ILE A 61 -26.14 -7.85 -19.71
N SER A 62 -27.21 -7.14 -19.34
CA SER A 62 -27.62 -6.84 -17.99
C SER A 62 -27.77 -8.15 -17.19
N CYS A 63 -26.77 -8.47 -16.38
CA CYS A 63 -26.94 -9.38 -15.25
C CYS A 63 -27.18 -8.53 -14.00
N PRO A 64 -28.25 -8.76 -13.22
CA PRO A 64 -28.49 -8.03 -11.99
C PRO A 64 -27.37 -8.34 -10.99
N ALA A 65 -26.82 -7.31 -10.36
CA ALA A 65 -25.97 -7.47 -9.20
C ALA A 65 -26.76 -8.21 -8.10
N PRO A 66 -26.16 -9.17 -7.36
CA PRO A 66 -26.82 -9.76 -6.21
C PRO A 66 -27.06 -8.66 -5.18
N ALA A 67 -28.32 -8.50 -4.77
CA ALA A 67 -28.79 -7.59 -3.75
C ALA A 67 -27.92 -7.69 -2.48
N ALA A 68 -27.04 -6.72 -2.30
CA ALA A 68 -26.40 -6.44 -1.02
C ALA A 68 -27.25 -5.35 -0.36
N LEU A 69 -27.88 -5.75 0.75
CA LEU A 69 -28.67 -4.99 1.71
C LEU A 69 -28.76 -3.47 1.48
N ASP A 70 -29.99 -3.01 1.25
CA ASP A 70 -30.45 -1.68 1.63
C ASP A 70 -29.95 -1.36 3.05
N SER A 71 -29.04 -0.39 3.13
CA SER A 71 -28.61 0.22 4.38
C SER A 71 -29.09 1.65 4.36
N ASP A 72 -30.28 1.84 4.91
CA ASP A 72 -30.80 3.04 5.57
C ASP A 72 -30.25 4.38 5.08
N VAL A 73 -30.98 4.99 4.13
CA VAL A 73 -30.99 6.44 3.92
C VAL A 73 -31.47 7.09 5.22
N PRO A 74 -30.75 8.04 5.83
CA PRO A 74 -31.26 8.73 7.01
C PRO A 74 -32.49 9.54 6.64
N HIS A 75 -33.57 9.31 7.39
CA HIS A 75 -34.84 10.01 7.26
C HIS A 75 -34.66 11.53 7.23
N THR A 76 -35.34 12.17 6.28
CA THR A 76 -35.54 13.61 6.22
C THR A 76 -36.30 14.10 7.45
N LEU A 77 -35.59 14.72 8.39
CA LEU A 77 -36.21 15.56 9.40
C LEU A 77 -35.91 17.04 9.18
N HIS A 78 -36.99 17.80 9.24
CA HIS A 78 -37.14 19.24 9.24
C HIS A 78 -36.86 20.00 7.93
N GLU A 79 -37.95 20.25 7.20
CA GLU A 79 -38.17 21.48 6.45
C GLU A 79 -38.27 22.67 7.42
N GLY A 80 -37.60 23.76 7.08
CA GLY A 80 -37.47 24.95 7.92
C GLY A 80 -36.31 25.83 7.47
N SER A 81 -36.44 26.42 6.27
CA SER A 81 -35.76 27.59 5.71
C SER A 81 -34.22 27.78 5.77
N VAL A 82 -33.40 26.82 6.22
CA VAL A 82 -31.92 26.92 6.18
C VAL A 82 -31.28 25.74 5.43
N LYS A 83 -31.56 25.52 4.13
CA LYS A 83 -31.03 24.32 3.43
C LYS A 83 -30.63 24.47 1.95
N HIS A 84 -30.45 25.68 1.40
CA HIS A 84 -29.94 25.80 0.02
C HIS A 84 -28.40 25.89 -0.07
N GLY A 85 -27.72 26.33 0.99
CA GLY A 85 -26.24 26.38 1.08
C GLY A 85 -25.61 25.08 1.59
N SER A 86 -26.26 24.40 2.53
CA SER A 86 -25.77 23.15 3.13
C SER A 86 -25.81 21.98 2.14
N SER A 87 -26.89 21.82 1.36
CA SER A 87 -26.99 20.76 0.35
C SER A 87 -25.92 20.89 -0.74
N LYS A 88 -25.70 22.11 -1.26
CA LYS A 88 -24.65 22.38 -2.25
C LYS A 88 -23.25 22.14 -1.69
N SER A 89 -22.99 22.55 -0.44
CA SER A 89 -21.70 22.28 0.22
C SER A 89 -21.48 20.79 0.44
N PHE A 90 -22.53 20.02 0.72
CA PHE A 90 -22.48 18.58 0.90
C PHE A 90 -22.16 17.86 -0.42
N GLU A 91 -22.85 18.20 -1.51
CA GLU A 91 -22.58 17.67 -2.86
C GLU A 91 -21.17 18.02 -3.36
N GLN A 92 -20.72 19.25 -3.11
CA GLN A 92 -19.36 19.68 -3.45
C GLN A 92 -18.31 18.89 -2.68
N TRP A 93 -18.55 18.65 -1.40
CA TRP A 93 -17.66 17.86 -0.56
C TRP A 93 -17.63 16.39 -0.98
N ASP A 94 -18.79 15.78 -1.27
CA ASP A 94 -18.90 14.44 -1.84
C ASP A 94 -18.06 14.30 -3.13
N SER A 95 -18.28 15.20 -4.09
CA SER A 95 -17.56 15.22 -5.36
C SER A 95 -16.05 15.38 -5.17
N LEU A 96 -15.63 16.27 -4.26
CA LEU A 96 -14.23 16.51 -3.98
C LEU A 96 -13.57 15.30 -3.31
N THR A 97 -14.22 14.69 -2.33
CA THR A 97 -13.71 13.49 -1.65
C THR A 97 -13.62 12.30 -2.60
N ALA A 98 -14.56 12.16 -3.53
CA ALA A 98 -14.51 11.16 -4.60
C ALA A 98 -13.32 11.39 -5.54
N LYS A 99 -13.04 12.65 -5.91
CA LYS A 99 -11.86 13.00 -6.74
C LYS A 99 -10.54 12.72 -6.02
N PHE A 100 -10.43 13.07 -4.74
CA PHE A 100 -9.26 12.72 -3.94
C PHE A 100 -9.09 11.22 -3.84
N SER A 101 -10.20 10.49 -3.66
CA SER A 101 -10.18 9.04 -3.62
C SER A 101 -9.70 8.42 -4.93
N GLY A 102 -10.22 8.91 -6.07
CA GLY A 102 -9.73 8.52 -7.39
C GLY A 102 -8.25 8.86 -7.59
N ALA A 103 -7.82 10.06 -7.19
CA ALA A 103 -6.44 10.52 -7.32
C ALA A 103 -5.44 9.71 -6.47
N ALA A 104 -5.87 9.17 -5.33
CA ALA A 104 -5.05 8.28 -4.49
C ALA A 104 -4.57 7.02 -5.24
N SER A 105 -5.28 6.63 -6.31
CA SER A 105 -4.86 5.52 -7.16
C SER A 105 -3.49 5.75 -7.80
N ILE A 106 -3.12 7.01 -8.11
CA ILE A 106 -1.85 7.34 -8.76
C ILE A 106 -0.66 6.95 -7.87
N PRO A 107 -0.51 7.46 -6.63
CA PRO A 107 0.59 7.05 -5.76
C PRO A 107 0.56 5.55 -5.44
N PHE A 108 -0.62 4.94 -5.27
CA PHE A 108 -0.69 3.50 -5.04
C PHE A 108 -0.19 2.68 -6.24
N LEU A 109 -0.57 3.05 -7.47
CA LEU A 109 -0.06 2.41 -8.68
C LEU A 109 1.45 2.56 -8.76
N LEU A 110 1.99 3.77 -8.52
CA LEU A 110 3.45 3.99 -8.54
C LEU A 110 4.18 3.13 -7.51
N LEU A 111 3.62 2.95 -6.32
CA LEU A 111 4.18 2.08 -5.29
C LEU A 111 4.06 0.59 -5.61
N GLN A 112 2.99 0.19 -6.28
CA GLN A 112 2.70 -1.22 -6.59
C GLN A 112 3.34 -1.70 -7.89
N LEU A 113 3.67 -0.80 -8.81
CA LEU A 113 4.26 -1.10 -10.12
C LEU A 113 5.47 -2.04 -10.05
N PRO A 114 6.48 -1.82 -9.17
CA PRO A 114 7.61 -2.73 -9.05
C PRO A 114 7.18 -4.17 -8.70
N GLN A 115 6.23 -4.33 -7.77
CA GLN A 115 5.73 -5.63 -7.37
C GLN A 115 4.89 -6.28 -8.48
N ILE A 116 4.10 -5.49 -9.22
CA ILE A 116 3.31 -5.98 -10.36
C ILE A 116 4.24 -6.51 -11.45
N ILE A 117 5.28 -5.76 -11.80
CA ILE A 117 6.28 -6.18 -12.79
C ILE A 117 6.99 -7.44 -12.32
N LEU A 118 7.43 -7.49 -11.06
CA LEU A 118 8.12 -8.66 -10.50
C LEU A 118 7.21 -9.90 -10.52
N ASN A 119 5.94 -9.76 -10.15
CA ASN A 119 4.96 -10.83 -10.19
C ASN A 119 4.69 -11.30 -11.63
N ALA A 120 4.62 -10.37 -12.59
CA ALA A 120 4.47 -10.70 -14.01
C ALA A 120 5.70 -11.46 -14.56
N SER A 121 6.91 -11.04 -14.21
CA SER A 121 8.15 -11.74 -14.56
C SER A 121 8.20 -13.15 -13.95
N ASN A 122 7.81 -13.30 -12.68
CA ASN A 122 7.73 -14.61 -12.02
C ASN A 122 6.73 -15.55 -12.71
N LEU A 123 5.58 -15.01 -13.15
CA LEU A 123 4.59 -15.76 -13.93
C LEU A 123 5.14 -16.21 -15.29
N LEU A 124 5.81 -15.31 -16.02
CA LEU A 124 6.44 -15.63 -17.30
C LEU A 124 7.57 -16.67 -17.16
N ALA A 125 8.29 -16.65 -16.03
CA ALA A 125 9.32 -17.63 -15.69
C ALA A 125 8.76 -18.96 -15.13
N GLY A 126 7.45 -19.09 -14.95
CA GLY A 126 6.81 -20.28 -14.36
C GLY A 126 7.02 -20.45 -12.85
N ASN A 127 7.59 -19.46 -12.16
CA ASN A 127 7.84 -19.48 -10.72
C ASN A 127 6.58 -19.08 -9.92
N LYS A 128 5.68 -20.04 -9.74
CA LYS A 128 4.38 -19.83 -9.05
C LYS A 128 4.54 -19.66 -7.52
N THR A 129 5.63 -20.15 -6.95
CA THR A 129 5.88 -20.09 -5.50
C THR A 129 6.08 -18.67 -5.00
N ALA A 130 6.65 -17.79 -5.83
CA ALA A 130 6.84 -16.38 -5.49
C ALA A 130 5.52 -15.60 -5.31
N LEU A 131 4.41 -16.09 -5.87
CA LEU A 131 3.09 -15.44 -5.79
C LEU A 131 2.33 -15.80 -4.50
N LEU A 132 2.82 -16.79 -3.75
CA LEU A 132 2.20 -17.24 -2.49
C LEU A 132 2.72 -16.45 -1.26
N ALA A 133 3.50 -15.39 -1.46
CA ALA A 133 3.91 -14.51 -0.38
C ALA A 133 2.69 -13.71 0.11
N VAL A 134 2.12 -14.10 1.25
CA VAL A 134 0.90 -13.48 1.78
C VAL A 134 1.20 -12.65 3.04
N PRO A 135 0.52 -11.51 3.28
CA PRO A 135 0.83 -10.61 4.40
C PRO A 135 0.90 -11.25 5.79
N TRP A 136 0.25 -12.39 6.04
CA TRP A 136 0.38 -13.09 7.33
C TRP A 136 1.78 -13.69 7.56
N LEU A 137 2.50 -14.07 6.49
CA LEU A 137 3.88 -14.56 6.59
C LEU A 137 4.79 -13.46 7.12
N ILE A 138 4.48 -12.21 6.77
CA ILE A 138 5.20 -11.02 7.23
C ILE A 138 5.04 -10.89 8.75
N MET A 139 3.84 -11.05 9.30
CA MET A 139 3.63 -10.95 10.76
C MET A 139 4.45 -11.96 11.57
N TRP A 140 4.45 -13.23 11.15
CA TRP A 140 5.17 -14.29 11.84
C TRP A 140 6.69 -14.14 11.73
N SER A 141 7.16 -13.73 10.54
CA SER A 141 8.58 -13.47 10.30
C SER A 141 9.11 -12.20 10.99
N THR A 142 8.22 -11.25 11.35
CA THR A 142 8.59 -10.00 12.04
C THR A 142 9.20 -10.26 13.43
N PHE A 143 8.79 -11.34 14.11
CA PHE A 143 9.24 -11.67 15.47
C PHE A 143 10.43 -12.67 15.54
N VAL A 144 11.20 -12.83 14.46
CA VAL A 144 12.48 -13.57 14.39
C VAL A 144 12.35 -15.12 14.60
N PRO A 145 13.41 -15.93 14.37
CA PRO A 145 13.36 -17.23 13.70
C PRO A 145 12.99 -18.39 14.66
N TYR A 146 12.39 -18.06 15.81
CA TYR A 146 12.19 -18.97 16.94
C TYR A 146 10.91 -19.80 16.81
N ILE A 147 10.07 -19.48 15.82
CA ILE A 147 8.85 -20.21 15.56
C ILE A 147 8.97 -20.78 14.14
N PRO A 148 8.90 -22.11 13.96
CA PRO A 148 9.00 -22.71 12.63
C PRO A 148 7.95 -22.08 11.72
N ASN A 149 8.35 -21.77 10.48
CA ASN A 149 7.46 -21.31 9.42
C ASN A 149 6.42 -22.41 9.14
N SER A 150 5.34 -22.40 9.90
CA SER A 150 4.26 -23.36 9.77
C SER A 150 3.08 -22.70 9.12
N ILE A 151 2.57 -23.31 8.06
CA ILE A 151 1.32 -22.91 7.42
C ILE A 151 0.09 -23.21 8.30
N PHE A 152 0.28 -23.93 9.42
CA PHE A 152 -0.80 -24.45 10.25
C PHE A 152 -1.78 -23.37 10.75
N PRO A 153 -1.34 -22.23 11.33
CA PRO A 153 -2.28 -21.19 11.77
C PRO A 153 -3.09 -20.60 10.61
N GLY A 154 -2.43 -20.41 9.45
CA GLY A 154 -3.09 -19.91 8.24
C GLY A 154 -4.10 -20.92 7.67
N ALA A 155 -3.77 -22.21 7.67
CA ALA A 155 -4.67 -23.27 7.23
C ALA A 155 -5.90 -23.39 8.15
N VAL A 156 -5.71 -23.30 9.47
CA VAL A 156 -6.81 -23.31 10.45
C VAL A 156 -7.73 -22.10 10.23
N ALA A 157 -7.17 -20.90 10.11
CA ALA A 157 -7.95 -19.69 9.84
C ALA A 157 -8.72 -19.78 8.51
N PHE A 158 -8.10 -20.33 7.47
CA PHE A 158 -8.73 -20.55 6.17
C PHE A 158 -9.92 -21.52 6.25
N VAL A 159 -9.77 -22.65 6.94
CA VAL A 159 -10.86 -23.63 7.13
C VAL A 159 -12.01 -22.99 7.90
N ILE A 160 -11.74 -22.28 8.99
CA ILE A 160 -12.76 -21.58 9.78
C ILE A 160 -13.49 -20.54 8.93
N ALA A 161 -12.75 -19.72 8.16
CA ALA A 161 -13.33 -18.72 7.27
C ALA A 161 -14.21 -19.36 6.18
N MET A 162 -13.77 -20.47 5.58
CA MET A 162 -14.56 -21.20 4.59
C MET A 162 -15.86 -21.76 5.17
N VAL A 163 -15.80 -22.36 6.36
CA VAL A 163 -17.01 -22.83 7.05
C VAL A 163 -17.96 -21.67 7.35
N ALA A 164 -17.45 -20.54 7.88
CA ALA A 164 -18.26 -19.37 8.17
C ALA A 164 -18.94 -18.78 6.90
N VAL A 165 -18.20 -18.71 5.78
CA VAL A 165 -18.74 -18.22 4.50
C VAL A 165 -19.79 -19.20 3.95
N ILE A 166 -19.55 -20.51 3.99
CA ILE A 166 -20.52 -21.51 3.54
C ILE A 166 -21.80 -21.43 4.37
N MET A 167 -21.68 -21.31 5.70
CA MET A 167 -22.84 -21.18 6.58
C MET A 167 -23.60 -19.86 6.34
N ALA A 168 -22.90 -18.76 6.04
CA ALA A 168 -23.54 -17.50 5.65
C ALA A 168 -24.28 -17.61 4.31
N ARG A 169 -23.68 -18.27 3.31
CA ARG A 169 -24.28 -18.46 1.97
C ARG A 169 -25.44 -19.46 1.95
N THR A 170 -25.44 -20.44 2.86
CA THR A 170 -26.52 -21.43 2.99
C THR A 170 -27.68 -20.94 3.87
N GLY A 171 -27.65 -19.68 4.32
CA GLY A 171 -28.70 -19.11 5.16
C GLY A 171 -28.76 -19.69 6.57
N LYS A 172 -27.72 -20.42 7.00
CA LYS A 172 -27.64 -21.03 8.34
C LYS A 172 -27.17 -20.04 9.40
N LEU A 173 -26.61 -18.90 9.02
CA LEU A 173 -26.32 -17.79 9.95
C LEU A 173 -27.50 -16.82 10.02
N SER A 174 -27.77 -16.34 11.23
CA SER A 174 -28.60 -15.16 11.47
C SER A 174 -28.04 -13.94 10.73
N GLU A 175 -28.89 -12.98 10.37
CA GLU A 175 -28.51 -11.70 9.77
C GLU A 175 -27.39 -10.98 10.56
N LYS A 176 -27.47 -11.01 11.90
CA LYS A 176 -26.41 -10.48 12.78
C LYS A 176 -25.08 -11.22 12.59
N GLY A 177 -25.15 -12.53 12.38
CA GLY A 177 -23.98 -13.37 12.11
C GLY A 177 -23.35 -13.07 10.74
N VAL A 178 -24.16 -12.85 9.70
CA VAL A 178 -23.66 -12.47 8.37
C VAL A 178 -22.95 -11.12 8.44
N LYS A 179 -23.56 -10.13 9.11
CA LYS A 179 -22.94 -8.81 9.34
C LYS A 179 -21.63 -8.93 10.14
N PHE A 180 -21.59 -9.80 11.17
CA PHE A 180 -20.40 -10.05 11.96
C PHE A 180 -19.26 -10.69 11.17
N VAL A 181 -19.54 -11.73 10.37
CA VAL A 181 -18.53 -12.37 9.49
C VAL A 181 -17.99 -11.37 8.47
N GLY A 182 -18.86 -10.55 7.88
CA GLY A 182 -18.46 -9.45 7.01
C GLY A 182 -17.54 -8.45 7.73
N ALA A 183 -17.92 -8.01 8.93
CA ALA A 183 -17.13 -7.08 9.73
C ALA A 183 -15.76 -7.65 10.13
N ILE A 184 -15.68 -8.92 10.56
CA ILE A 184 -14.40 -9.57 10.86
C ILE A 184 -13.47 -9.53 9.65
N SER A 185 -13.99 -9.81 8.45
CA SER A 185 -13.16 -9.82 7.25
C SER A 185 -12.58 -8.43 6.94
N GLY A 186 -13.38 -7.38 7.05
CA GLY A 186 -12.94 -5.99 6.88
C GLY A 186 -11.91 -5.58 7.94
N TRP A 187 -12.21 -5.83 9.22
CA TRP A 187 -11.31 -5.50 10.33
C TRP A 187 -10.00 -6.27 10.25
N THR A 188 -10.03 -7.54 9.87
CA THR A 188 -8.82 -8.35 9.66
C THR A 188 -7.95 -7.74 8.57
N ALA A 189 -8.53 -7.35 7.43
CA ALA A 189 -7.79 -6.69 6.35
C ALA A 189 -7.15 -5.38 6.82
N THR A 190 -7.90 -4.55 7.56
CA THR A 190 -7.41 -3.29 8.12
C THR A 190 -6.27 -3.52 9.11
N LEU A 191 -6.39 -4.48 10.03
CA LEU A 191 -5.36 -4.79 11.02
C LEU A 191 -4.09 -5.36 10.36
N LEU A 192 -4.22 -6.24 9.36
CA LEU A 192 -3.10 -6.73 8.57
C LEU A 192 -2.39 -5.59 7.84
N PHE A 193 -3.16 -4.67 7.27
CA PHE A 193 -2.64 -3.48 6.63
C PHE A 193 -1.89 -2.58 7.62
N MET A 194 -2.46 -2.35 8.81
CA MET A 194 -1.84 -1.59 9.89
C MET A 194 -0.60 -2.27 10.48
N TRP A 195 -0.44 -3.57 10.31
CA TRP A 195 0.73 -4.30 10.78
C TRP A 195 1.98 -4.05 9.93
N MET A 196 1.84 -3.87 8.62
CA MET A 196 2.98 -3.71 7.70
C MET A 196 3.97 -2.61 8.14
N PRO A 197 3.52 -1.40 8.52
CA PRO A 197 4.40 -0.34 9.00
C PRO A 197 5.10 -0.69 10.31
N VAL A 198 4.40 -1.38 11.22
CA VAL A 198 4.97 -1.81 12.50
C VAL A 198 6.12 -2.78 12.26
N ALA A 199 5.92 -3.76 11.38
CA ALA A 199 6.95 -4.71 11.00
C ALA A 199 8.17 -4.04 10.36
N GLN A 200 7.95 -3.08 9.47
CA GLN A 200 9.01 -2.30 8.85
C GLN A 200 9.80 -1.48 9.88
N MET A 201 9.10 -0.73 10.74
CA MET A 201 9.74 0.06 11.79
C MET A 201 10.51 -0.80 12.78
N TRP A 202 9.98 -1.95 13.16
CA TRP A 202 10.66 -2.92 14.02
C TRP A 202 11.95 -3.45 13.38
N THR A 203 11.89 -3.83 12.11
CA THR A 203 13.06 -4.31 11.36
C THR A 203 14.14 -3.22 11.23
N ASN A 204 13.70 -1.98 11.01
CA ASN A 204 14.56 -0.80 10.95
C ASN A 204 15.19 -0.46 12.31
N PHE A 205 14.47 -0.66 13.41
CA PHE A 205 14.99 -0.49 14.76
C PHE A 205 16.11 -1.51 15.07
N LEU A 206 15.92 -2.77 14.67
CA LEU A 206 16.92 -3.82 14.85
C LEU A 206 18.15 -3.63 13.94
N ASN A 207 17.96 -3.12 12.72
CA ASN A 207 19.02 -2.90 11.74
C ASN A 207 18.93 -1.47 11.16
N PRO A 208 19.53 -0.47 11.83
CA PRO A 208 19.40 0.94 11.45
C PRO A 208 19.89 1.27 10.03
N ASP A 209 20.82 0.48 9.47
CA ASP A 209 21.29 0.69 8.09
C ASP A 209 20.21 0.45 7.03
N ASN A 210 19.15 -0.31 7.35
CA ASN A 210 18.01 -0.51 6.44
C ASN A 210 17.27 0.80 6.15
N ILE A 211 17.29 1.75 7.08
CA ILE A 211 16.58 3.04 6.95
C ILE A 211 17.16 3.85 5.79
N LYS A 212 18.48 3.79 5.57
CA LYS A 212 19.14 4.50 4.45
C LYS A 212 18.73 3.95 3.09
N GLY A 213 18.27 2.70 3.03
CA GLY A 213 17.73 2.07 1.83
C GLY A 213 16.29 2.46 1.51
N LEU A 214 15.59 3.14 2.43
CA LEU A 214 14.21 3.59 2.18
C LEU A 214 14.20 4.80 1.25
N SER A 215 13.38 4.71 0.22
CA SER A 215 13.15 5.83 -0.69
C SER A 215 12.24 6.87 -0.05
N THR A 216 12.77 8.07 0.18
CA THR A 216 11.98 9.26 0.60
C THR A 216 10.78 9.49 -0.32
N PHE A 217 10.98 9.32 -1.63
CA PHE A 217 9.92 9.48 -2.61
C PHE A 217 8.78 8.46 -2.40
N SER A 218 9.13 7.20 -2.15
CA SER A 218 8.14 6.15 -1.87
C SER A 218 7.37 6.43 -0.56
N MET A 219 8.05 6.94 0.48
CA MET A 219 7.38 7.29 1.73
C MET A 219 6.43 8.50 1.56
N LEU A 220 6.81 9.48 0.73
CA LEU A 220 5.94 10.60 0.38
C LEU A 220 4.72 10.16 -0.44
N LEU A 221 4.90 9.30 -1.45
CA LEU A 221 3.78 8.72 -2.20
C LEU A 221 2.85 7.93 -1.28
N ALA A 222 3.42 7.16 -0.34
CA ALA A 222 2.64 6.39 0.63
C ALA A 222 1.83 7.31 1.55
N MET A 223 2.45 8.38 2.06
CA MET A 223 1.78 9.39 2.87
C MET A 223 0.65 10.08 2.09
N MET A 224 0.90 10.49 0.84
CA MET A 224 -0.11 11.17 0.00
C MET A 224 -1.25 10.24 -0.41
N GLY A 225 -0.96 9.01 -0.85
CA GLY A 225 -1.97 8.05 -1.28
C GLY A 225 -2.95 7.71 -0.15
N ASN A 226 -2.43 7.41 1.04
CA ASN A 226 -3.28 7.15 2.21
C ASN A 226 -3.97 8.44 2.70
N GLY A 227 -3.27 9.58 2.69
CA GLY A 227 -3.81 10.85 3.15
C GLY A 227 -5.01 11.32 2.31
N LEU A 228 -4.97 11.11 0.99
CA LEU A 228 -6.06 11.43 0.07
C LEU A 228 -7.34 10.59 0.31
N MET A 229 -7.23 9.45 0.99
CA MET A 229 -8.38 8.61 1.37
C MET A 229 -9.13 9.15 2.60
N ILE A 230 -8.45 9.90 3.47
CA ILE A 230 -9.00 10.38 4.75
C ILE A 230 -10.29 11.19 4.56
N PRO A 231 -10.38 12.18 3.63
CA PRO A 231 -11.62 12.92 3.40
C PRO A 231 -12.81 12.03 3.04
N ARG A 232 -12.60 11.01 2.21
CA ARG A 232 -13.68 10.12 1.77
C ARG A 232 -14.16 9.23 2.91
N ALA A 233 -13.22 8.69 3.69
CA ALA A 233 -13.53 7.88 4.85
C ALA A 233 -14.28 8.69 5.92
N LEU A 234 -13.87 9.94 6.14
CA LEU A 234 -14.64 10.90 6.93
C LEU A 234 -16.04 11.00 6.33
N PHE A 235 -16.21 11.51 5.13
CA PHE A 235 -17.53 11.76 4.51
C PHE A 235 -18.50 10.56 4.58
N MET A 236 -18.03 9.34 4.30
CA MET A 236 -18.88 8.15 4.35
C MET A 236 -19.19 7.64 5.76
N ARG A 237 -18.63 8.26 6.80
CA ARG A 237 -18.64 7.78 8.20
C ARG A 237 -18.06 6.36 8.35
N ASP A 238 -17.07 6.02 7.54
CA ASP A 238 -16.41 4.71 7.59
C ASP A 238 -15.21 4.76 8.54
N PHE A 239 -15.44 4.41 9.81
CA PHE A 239 -14.40 4.41 10.84
C PHE A 239 -13.25 3.45 10.51
N MET A 240 -13.55 2.28 9.95
CA MET A 240 -12.54 1.27 9.63
C MET A 240 -11.59 1.79 8.55
N TRP A 241 -12.14 2.37 7.48
CA TRP A 241 -11.35 2.96 6.41
C TRP A 241 -10.60 4.22 6.87
N PHE A 242 -11.21 5.03 7.74
CA PHE A 242 -10.58 6.21 8.31
C PHE A 242 -9.38 5.83 9.17
N LEU A 243 -9.53 4.82 10.03
CA LEU A 243 -8.47 4.33 10.90
C LEU A 243 -7.30 3.78 10.08
N GLY A 244 -7.58 2.91 9.10
CA GLY A 244 -6.55 2.35 8.23
C GLY A 244 -5.78 3.42 7.44
N SER A 245 -6.50 4.37 6.84
CA SER A 245 -5.89 5.45 6.04
C SER A 245 -5.07 6.41 6.90
N THR A 246 -5.59 6.78 8.07
CA THR A 246 -4.88 7.65 9.02
C THR A 246 -3.64 6.96 9.58
N TRP A 247 -3.77 5.69 9.97
CA TRP A 247 -2.64 4.89 10.46
C TRP A 247 -1.53 4.78 9.43
N ALA A 248 -1.84 4.44 8.17
CA ALA A 248 -0.83 4.35 7.14
C ALA A 248 -0.23 5.72 6.79
N THR A 249 -1.03 6.79 6.78
CA THR A 249 -0.49 8.14 6.56
C THR A 249 0.54 8.51 7.64
N LEU A 250 0.22 8.24 8.91
CA LEU A 250 1.05 8.62 10.06
C LEU A 250 2.23 7.69 10.28
N PHE A 251 2.05 6.37 10.25
CA PHE A 251 3.10 5.41 10.59
C PHE A 251 3.86 4.92 9.37
N TYR A 252 3.17 4.56 8.29
CA TYR A 252 3.82 4.06 7.07
C TYR A 252 4.51 5.18 6.30
N GLY A 253 3.82 6.31 6.09
CA GLY A 253 4.35 7.47 5.39
C GLY A 253 5.22 8.34 6.29
N TYR A 254 4.55 9.10 7.18
CA TYR A 254 5.21 10.14 7.97
C TYR A 254 6.24 9.61 8.97
N GLY A 255 5.93 8.52 9.68
CA GLY A 255 6.84 7.90 10.66
C GLY A 255 8.18 7.49 10.03
N ASN A 256 8.15 6.91 8.83
CA ASN A 256 9.38 6.59 8.10
C ASN A 256 10.12 7.84 7.59
N ILE A 257 9.41 8.91 7.20
CA ILE A 257 10.04 10.21 6.87
C ILE A 257 10.73 10.81 8.10
N LEU A 258 10.10 10.72 9.28
CA LEU A 258 10.69 11.14 10.54
C LEU A 258 11.95 10.31 10.88
N CYS A 259 11.90 8.98 10.69
CA CYS A 259 13.09 8.14 10.84
C CYS A 259 14.20 8.57 9.87
N LEU A 260 13.91 8.76 8.58
CA LEU A 260 14.88 9.25 7.60
C LEU A 260 15.51 10.58 8.03
N TYR A 261 14.73 11.48 8.65
CA TYR A 261 15.23 12.73 9.20
C TYR A 261 16.17 12.52 10.39
N CYS A 262 15.78 11.68 11.36
CA CYS A 262 16.63 11.34 12.51
C CYS A 262 17.96 10.70 12.10
N PHE A 263 17.99 9.96 11.00
CA PHE A 263 19.20 9.31 10.45
C PHE A 263 19.95 10.17 9.42
N ASN A 264 19.61 11.45 9.26
CA ASN A 264 20.21 12.39 8.31
C ASN A 264 20.17 11.92 6.83
N ALA A 265 19.17 11.13 6.46
CA ALA A 265 18.98 10.59 5.11
C ALA A 265 18.07 11.49 4.22
N ILE A 266 17.45 12.53 4.79
CA ILE A 266 16.56 13.48 4.10
C ILE A 266 16.94 14.92 4.48
N SER A 267 16.70 15.86 3.56
CA SER A 267 16.93 17.28 3.80
C SER A 267 15.94 17.87 4.82
N ARG A 268 16.37 18.92 5.53
CA ARG A 268 15.52 19.64 6.51
C ARG A 268 14.29 20.24 5.84
N GLU A 269 14.47 20.83 4.66
CA GLU A 269 13.41 21.49 3.90
C GLU A 269 12.33 20.49 3.49
N CYS A 270 12.75 19.32 3.00
CA CYS A 270 11.81 18.27 2.60
C CYS A 270 11.02 17.73 3.80
N PHE A 271 11.67 17.52 4.95
CA PHE A 271 11.01 17.09 6.19
C PHE A 271 9.97 18.12 6.68
N PHE A 272 10.34 19.42 6.74
CA PHE A 272 9.43 20.46 7.18
C PHE A 272 8.27 20.66 6.20
N ALA A 273 8.52 20.60 4.90
CA ALA A 273 7.47 20.67 3.87
C ALA A 273 6.49 19.51 4.00
N ALA A 274 6.98 18.28 4.15
CA ALA A 274 6.15 17.08 4.35
C ALA A 274 5.31 17.16 5.63
N THR A 275 5.93 17.58 6.74
CA THR A 275 5.26 17.77 8.03
C THR A 275 4.15 18.81 7.92
N THR A 276 4.47 19.99 7.40
CA THR A 276 3.52 21.10 7.26
C THR A 276 2.36 20.72 6.33
N GLY A 277 2.66 20.12 5.18
CA GLY A 277 1.66 19.66 4.23
C GLY A 277 0.70 18.64 4.83
N LEU A 278 1.22 17.68 5.61
CA LEU A 278 0.41 16.67 6.30
C LEU A 278 -0.57 17.28 7.31
N PHE A 279 -0.07 18.12 8.22
CA PHE A 279 -0.92 18.73 9.25
C PHE A 279 -1.96 19.67 8.65
N LEU A 280 -1.59 20.46 7.64
CA LEU A 280 -2.54 21.31 6.92
C LEU A 280 -3.61 20.48 6.20
N TRP A 281 -3.22 19.36 5.59
CA TRP A 281 -4.15 18.47 4.91
C TRP A 281 -5.17 17.83 5.86
N ILE A 282 -4.71 17.24 6.97
CA ILE A 282 -5.58 16.63 7.98
C ILE A 282 -6.50 17.68 8.60
N GLY A 283 -5.94 18.84 8.97
CA GLY A 283 -6.71 19.95 9.54
C GLY A 283 -7.81 20.45 8.58
N MET A 284 -7.47 20.61 7.30
CA MET A 284 -8.43 21.01 6.26
C MET A 284 -9.54 19.97 6.10
N ALA A 285 -9.20 18.67 6.04
CA ALA A 285 -10.18 17.59 5.88
C ALA A 285 -11.18 17.56 7.04
N LEU A 286 -10.69 17.61 8.29
CA LEU A 286 -11.54 17.62 9.49
C LEU A 286 -12.39 18.89 9.59
N TRP A 287 -11.83 20.05 9.25
CA TRP A 287 -12.56 21.31 9.24
C TRP A 287 -13.69 21.31 8.21
N LYS A 288 -13.40 20.92 6.96
CA LYS A 288 -14.40 20.85 5.89
C LYS A 288 -15.52 19.89 6.25
N ASP A 289 -15.18 18.74 6.82
CA ASP A 289 -16.17 17.79 7.28
C ASP A 289 -17.11 18.36 8.35
N THR A 290 -16.53 19.02 9.36
CA THR A 290 -17.27 19.70 10.43
C THR A 290 -18.28 20.70 9.87
N VAL A 291 -17.85 21.52 8.91
CA VAL A 291 -18.71 22.53 8.27
C VAL A 291 -19.85 21.90 7.47
N VAL A 292 -19.57 20.81 6.75
CA VAL A 292 -20.57 20.12 5.89
C VAL A 292 -21.67 19.45 6.73
N TYR A 293 -21.29 18.85 7.86
CA TYR A 293 -22.24 18.22 8.78
C TYR A 293 -22.86 19.19 9.80
N GLY A 294 -22.39 20.45 9.84
CA GLY A 294 -22.91 21.47 10.77
C GLY A 294 -22.52 21.22 12.22
N TYR A 295 -21.42 20.49 12.48
CA TYR A 295 -20.96 20.22 13.83
C TYR A 295 -20.28 21.45 14.46
N GLY A 296 -20.33 21.56 15.79
CA GLY A 296 -19.70 22.67 16.52
C GLY A 296 -18.18 22.61 16.56
N SER A 297 -17.57 21.44 16.32
CA SER A 297 -16.11 21.28 16.29
C SER A 297 -15.65 20.04 15.52
N PRO A 298 -14.38 20.00 15.07
CA PRO A 298 -13.75 18.79 14.53
C PRO A 298 -13.76 17.59 15.47
N PHE A 299 -13.69 17.82 16.78
CA PHE A 299 -13.78 16.74 17.78
C PHE A 299 -15.17 16.10 17.79
N THR A 300 -16.22 16.89 17.54
CA THR A 300 -17.58 16.38 17.41
C THR A 300 -17.68 15.48 16.17
N SER A 301 -17.15 15.90 15.01
CA SER A 301 -17.10 15.05 13.81
C SER A 301 -16.40 13.70 14.08
N LEU A 302 -15.24 13.73 14.75
CA LEU A 302 -14.51 12.51 15.11
C LEU A 302 -15.27 11.63 16.11
N LYS A 303 -15.96 12.23 17.08
CA LYS A 303 -16.78 11.49 18.04
C LYS A 303 -17.92 10.75 17.33
N GLU A 304 -18.63 11.44 16.45
CA GLU A 304 -19.71 10.86 15.64
C GLU A 304 -19.21 9.74 14.72
N LEU A 305 -17.99 9.86 14.18
CA LEU A 305 -17.36 8.80 13.40
C LEU A 305 -17.08 7.54 14.24
N VAL A 306 -16.61 7.70 15.47
CA VAL A 306 -16.18 6.57 16.33
C VAL A 306 -17.37 5.87 16.99
N PHE A 307 -18.32 6.64 17.51
CA PHE A 307 -19.41 6.12 18.33
C PHE A 307 -20.74 5.97 17.58
N GLY A 308 -20.83 6.52 16.37
CA GLY A 308 -22.11 6.69 15.69
C GLY A 308 -22.95 7.80 16.33
N SER A 309 -24.02 8.20 15.63
CA SER A 309 -25.05 9.11 16.15
C SER A 309 -26.03 8.40 17.07
#